data_AF-A0AA47JLU5-F1
#
_entry.id   AF-A0AA47JLU5-F1
#
_cell.length_a   1.000
_cell.length_b   1.000
_cell.length_c   1.000
_cell.angle_alpha   90.00
_cell.angle_beta   90.00
_cell.angle_gamma   90.00
#
_symmetry.space_group_name_H-M   'P 1'
#
loop_
_entity.id
_entity.type
_entity.pdbx_description
1 polymer ?
#
loop_
_entity_poly.entity_id
_entity_poly.type
_entity_poly.pdbx_seq_one_letter_code
_entity_poly.pdbx_strand_id
1 'polypeptide(L)'
;METRFNRLFAAMLAVGLAPAVSAFDPLYSEQWHLDNTGQTAFAANPAVAGNDLNTKLTQAMGIAGIGVKVAVIDSGVQIDHPDLAGNVVTGSRNFVEDSLFPSSYPVDTNGHGTAVAGLISAVGNNGEGGRGVASRSSLVGFNWLANQTLEGWLISHGMDPATRDVRVFNQSYGFSPINPIAFDENDPQFKLEMDVMQNVSETNAWGRGALFVKSAGNGYRYFNTGRFFVLPSDFFAGGGNQGLPMHNSAQSYDNSSYFNLVTSALRADGTRASYSSVGANVWVAAPAGEYGQDFPAMVTTDLMGCEEGQNTSDGLGINGLHGGTELDPNCNYTSTMNGTSSAAPNTSGAIAAIMSTNHALSARDVRALLAETARVTDAEHPGVQLEFTNNKGELVSYEAISPWQKNAAGVNFHTFYGFGAVDLDEAMKRARMTNNVLPAQIITPWANNATEVSVPDASLAGGSSNIAITDDITVESVQVQLTIEHSRLPDLAIELVSPSGTRSVLQTPRNGLVGQSLDPNIAGYENQLMLSNQFYGENAKGEWTLRAIDTNGDEVFSFIAYFNSSAIYDVPMANNAKPGVIKNWSMRIFGH
;
A
#
# COMPACT_ATOMS: atom_id res chain seq x y z
N MET A 1 34.98 25.44 12.17
CA MET A 1 34.00 24.50 12.75
C MET A 1 34.71 23.40 13.55
N GLU A 2 35.81 22.85 13.02
CA GLU A 2 36.67 21.82 13.66
C GLU A 2 37.18 22.16 15.07
N THR A 3 37.53 23.42 15.33
CA THR A 3 38.11 23.84 16.62
C THR A 3 37.10 23.90 17.77
N ARG A 4 35.79 23.95 17.50
CA ARG A 4 34.74 23.85 18.54
C ARG A 4 34.36 22.40 18.84
N PHE A 5 34.44 21.51 17.84
CA PHE A 5 34.21 20.07 17.99
C PHE A 5 35.28 19.44 18.91
N ASN A 6 36.54 19.81 18.71
CA ASN A 6 37.65 19.28 19.52
C ASN A 6 37.60 19.68 21.00
N ARG A 7 36.99 20.83 21.34
CA ARG A 7 36.85 21.25 22.75
C ARG A 7 35.70 20.56 23.48
N LEU A 8 34.63 20.20 22.77
CA LEU A 8 33.52 19.42 23.32
C LEU A 8 33.92 17.95 23.52
N PHE A 9 34.68 17.39 22.57
CA PHE A 9 35.23 16.03 22.65
C PHE A 9 36.22 15.87 23.81
N ALA A 10 37.11 16.85 24.02
CA ALA A 10 38.05 16.84 25.15
C ALA A 10 37.36 16.98 26.52
N ALA A 11 36.20 17.65 26.59
CA ALA A 11 35.42 17.76 27.81
C ALA A 11 34.68 16.46 28.17
N MET A 12 34.25 15.66 27.18
CA MET A 12 33.60 14.36 27.40
C MET A 12 34.58 13.29 27.90
N LEU A 13 35.82 13.27 27.38
CA LEU A 13 36.88 12.36 27.83
C LEU A 13 37.28 12.56 29.30
N ALA A 14 37.16 13.79 29.83
CA ALA A 14 37.49 14.09 31.23
C ALA A 14 36.47 13.54 32.25
N VAL A 15 35.30 13.06 31.81
CA VAL A 15 34.21 12.57 32.68
C VAL A 15 34.04 11.04 32.58
N GLY A 16 34.93 10.33 31.88
CA GLY A 16 34.87 8.85 31.77
C GLY A 16 33.67 8.33 30.95
N LEU A 17 32.94 9.22 30.28
CA LEU A 17 31.94 8.87 29.27
C LEU A 17 32.65 8.82 27.92
N ALA A 18 33.30 7.69 27.61
CA ALA A 18 33.52 7.38 26.20
C ALA A 18 32.12 7.24 25.57
N PRO A 19 31.73 8.06 24.57
CA PRO A 19 30.60 7.66 23.74
C PRO A 19 30.97 6.28 23.20
N ALA A 20 30.10 5.29 23.37
CA ALA A 20 30.20 4.10 22.54
C ALA A 20 30.29 4.63 21.11
N VAL A 21 31.40 4.35 20.42
CA VAL A 21 31.49 4.61 18.98
C VAL A 21 30.37 3.78 18.40
N SER A 22 29.23 4.39 18.08
CA SER A 22 28.16 3.63 17.43
C SER A 22 28.74 3.22 16.09
N ALA A 23 28.78 1.92 15.83
CA ALA A 23 29.31 1.42 14.58
C ALA A 23 28.41 1.96 13.45
N PHE A 24 29.02 2.34 12.34
CA PHE A 24 28.28 2.82 11.17
C PHE A 24 27.82 1.60 10.36
N ASP A 25 26.54 1.57 9.98
CA ASP A 25 25.97 0.47 9.20
C ASP A 25 26.45 0.60 7.74
N PRO A 26 27.24 -0.35 7.21
CA PRO A 26 27.95 -0.20 5.93
C PRO A 26 27.08 0.13 4.71
N LEU A 27 25.83 -0.33 4.70
CA LEU A 27 24.90 -0.18 3.58
C LEU A 27 23.96 1.02 3.71
N TYR A 28 24.00 1.77 4.83
CA TYR A 28 23.09 2.91 5.05
C TYR A 28 23.18 3.98 3.95
N SER A 29 24.38 4.25 3.42
CA SER A 29 24.55 5.23 2.35
C SER A 29 23.80 4.86 1.06
N GLU A 30 23.47 3.58 0.89
CA GLU A 30 22.75 3.06 -0.27
C GLU A 30 21.23 2.93 -0.01
N GLN A 31 20.77 3.17 1.23
CA GLN A 31 19.37 3.18 1.62
C GLN A 31 18.69 4.53 1.28
N TRP A 32 18.49 4.77 -0.02
CA TRP A 32 17.89 6.02 -0.52
C TRP A 32 16.53 6.35 0.10
N HIS A 33 15.76 5.35 0.53
CA HIS A 33 14.46 5.57 1.18
C HIS A 33 14.57 6.29 2.54
N LEU A 34 15.73 6.24 3.19
CA LEU A 34 16.02 6.95 4.44
C LEU A 34 16.64 8.33 4.20
N ASP A 35 17.60 8.41 3.28
CA ASP A 35 18.26 9.65 2.85
C ASP A 35 18.64 9.54 1.36
N ASN A 36 17.84 10.13 0.48
CA ASN A 36 18.07 10.15 -0.95
C ASN A 36 18.98 11.33 -1.31
N THR A 37 20.24 11.02 -1.58
CA THR A 37 21.30 11.96 -1.98
C THR A 37 21.63 11.84 -3.48
N GLY A 38 20.87 11.04 -4.23
CA GLY A 38 21.16 10.72 -5.63
C GLY A 38 22.10 9.53 -5.83
N GLN A 39 22.20 8.65 -4.82
CA GLN A 39 22.94 7.38 -4.91
C GLN A 39 22.24 6.40 -5.87
N THR A 40 22.95 5.36 -6.30
CA THR A 40 22.39 4.35 -7.20
C THR A 40 21.73 3.18 -6.47
N ALA A 41 21.99 3.00 -5.16
CA ALA A 41 21.53 1.84 -4.41
C ALA A 41 21.90 0.53 -5.13
N PHE A 42 23.13 0.49 -5.64
CA PHE A 42 23.70 -0.60 -6.44
C PHE A 42 23.09 -0.84 -7.84
N ALA A 43 22.11 -0.04 -8.27
CA ALA A 43 21.57 -0.07 -9.63
C ALA A 43 22.46 0.68 -10.65
N ALA A 44 22.12 0.59 -11.93
CA ALA A 44 22.84 1.24 -13.02
C ALA A 44 22.62 2.76 -13.07
N ASN A 45 21.41 3.23 -12.77
CA ASN A 45 21.05 4.66 -12.79
C ASN A 45 20.82 5.21 -11.37
N PRO A 46 21.13 6.49 -11.13
CA PRO A 46 20.97 7.10 -9.82
C PRO A 46 19.52 7.43 -9.49
N ALA A 47 19.26 7.59 -8.19
CA ALA A 47 18.08 8.24 -7.65
C ALA A 47 18.07 9.77 -7.93
N VAL A 48 16.94 10.41 -7.68
CA VAL A 48 16.84 11.89 -7.65
C VAL A 48 16.70 12.34 -6.20
N ALA A 49 17.67 13.13 -5.73
CA ALA A 49 17.77 13.54 -4.34
C ALA A 49 16.49 14.16 -3.77
N GLY A 50 16.21 13.89 -2.49
CA GLY A 50 15.05 14.41 -1.75
C GLY A 50 13.76 13.60 -1.91
N ASN A 51 13.74 12.57 -2.75
CA ASN A 51 12.61 11.65 -2.88
C ASN A 51 12.79 10.47 -1.92
N ASP A 52 12.58 10.71 -0.63
CA ASP A 52 12.70 9.75 0.47
C ASP A 52 11.59 9.98 1.52
N LEU A 53 11.62 9.23 2.62
CA LEU A 53 10.70 9.36 3.76
C LEU A 53 10.88 10.66 4.58
N ASN A 54 11.86 11.50 4.24
CA ASN A 54 12.29 12.69 5.00
C ASN A 54 12.56 12.38 6.48
N THR A 55 13.65 11.66 6.75
CA THR A 55 13.94 11.11 8.09
C THR A 55 15.09 11.81 8.82
N LYS A 56 15.68 12.86 8.24
CA LYS A 56 16.93 13.47 8.73
C LYS A 56 16.82 13.98 10.15
N LEU A 57 15.76 14.73 10.47
CA LEU A 57 15.51 15.23 11.82
C LEU A 57 15.15 14.08 12.76
N THR A 58 14.31 13.16 12.32
CA THR A 58 13.88 11.98 13.09
C THR A 58 15.08 11.16 13.57
N GLN A 59 16.01 10.86 12.65
CA GLN A 59 17.26 10.16 12.96
C GLN A 59 18.19 11.00 13.84
N ALA A 60 18.36 12.29 13.55
CA ALA A 60 19.20 13.19 14.36
C ALA A 60 18.71 13.32 15.82
N MET A 61 17.41 13.15 16.05
CA MET A 61 16.79 13.16 17.37
C MET A 61 16.82 11.78 18.05
N GLY A 62 17.35 10.75 17.40
CA GLY A 62 17.42 9.39 17.92
C GLY A 62 16.05 8.72 18.03
N ILE A 63 15.06 9.18 17.28
CA ILE A 63 13.73 8.58 17.29
C ILE A 63 13.71 7.43 16.27
N ALA A 64 13.45 6.23 16.79
CA ALA A 64 13.63 4.98 16.04
C ALA A 64 12.59 3.91 16.42
N GLY A 65 11.37 4.28 16.82
CA GLY A 65 10.31 3.31 17.08
C GLY A 65 10.36 2.63 18.46
N ILE A 66 11.14 3.15 19.41
CA ILE A 66 11.27 2.60 20.77
C ILE A 66 9.89 2.44 21.41
N GLY A 67 9.61 1.28 22.01
CA GLY A 67 8.36 1.01 22.71
C GLY A 67 7.15 0.76 21.79
N VAL A 68 7.37 0.63 20.48
CA VAL A 68 6.35 0.24 19.51
C VAL A 68 6.66 -1.17 19.01
N LYS A 69 5.68 -2.08 19.09
CA LYS A 69 5.79 -3.44 18.55
C LYS A 69 5.12 -3.51 17.18
N VAL A 70 5.85 -4.06 16.21
CA VAL A 70 5.41 -4.28 14.83
C VAL A 70 5.34 -5.77 14.54
N ALA A 71 4.22 -6.21 13.95
CA ALA A 71 4.04 -7.57 13.44
C ALA A 71 4.26 -7.58 11.93
N VAL A 72 5.10 -8.49 11.45
CA VAL A 72 5.28 -8.79 10.02
C VAL A 72 4.52 -10.08 9.70
N ILE A 73 3.45 -9.95 8.92
CA ILE A 73 2.60 -11.07 8.48
C ILE A 73 2.94 -11.34 7.02
N ASP A 74 3.74 -12.38 6.76
CA ASP A 74 4.39 -12.55 5.46
C ASP A 74 4.73 -14.03 5.17
N SER A 75 5.72 -14.32 4.33
CA SER A 75 6.29 -15.64 4.03
C SER A 75 7.05 -16.25 5.21
N GLY A 76 7.42 -15.42 6.19
CA GLY A 76 8.18 -15.73 7.39
C GLY A 76 9.11 -14.59 7.75
N VAL A 77 9.91 -14.76 8.80
CA VAL A 77 11.00 -13.82 9.14
C VAL A 77 12.15 -14.62 9.71
N GLN A 78 13.35 -14.46 9.15
CA GLN A 78 14.56 -15.04 9.73
C GLN A 78 14.96 -14.25 10.99
N ILE A 79 14.31 -14.57 12.11
CA ILE A 79 14.39 -13.81 13.36
C ILE A 79 15.76 -13.84 14.05
N ASP A 80 16.65 -14.75 13.65
CA ASP A 80 18.03 -14.84 14.10
C ASP A 80 19.03 -14.17 13.15
N HIS A 81 18.56 -13.47 12.10
CA HIS A 81 19.40 -12.63 11.25
C HIS A 81 20.17 -11.60 12.12
N PRO A 82 21.49 -11.41 11.93
CA PRO A 82 22.32 -10.56 12.81
C PRO A 82 21.81 -9.11 12.88
N ASP A 83 21.27 -8.62 11.78
CA ASP A 83 20.70 -7.28 11.68
C ASP A 83 19.22 -7.17 12.10
N LEU A 84 18.58 -8.25 12.56
CA LEU A 84 17.19 -8.24 13.07
C LEU A 84 17.11 -8.68 14.54
N ALA A 85 17.92 -9.65 14.95
CA ALA A 85 17.80 -10.34 16.23
C ALA A 85 17.78 -9.41 17.45
N GLY A 86 18.46 -8.26 17.39
CA GLY A 86 18.47 -7.27 18.47
C GLY A 86 17.11 -6.59 18.72
N ASN A 87 16.22 -6.60 17.73
CA ASN A 87 14.88 -6.01 17.80
C ASN A 87 13.77 -7.07 17.93
N VAL A 88 14.07 -8.36 17.72
CA VAL A 88 13.09 -9.43 17.84
C VAL A 88 12.69 -9.63 19.30
N VAL A 89 11.38 -9.76 19.54
CA VAL A 89 10.82 -10.13 20.84
C VAL A 89 9.99 -11.41 20.74
N THR A 90 9.68 -12.02 21.88
CA THR A 90 8.81 -13.20 21.93
C THR A 90 7.41 -12.88 21.39
N GLY A 91 6.85 -13.79 20.58
CA GLY A 91 5.49 -13.67 20.05
C GLY A 91 5.31 -14.12 18.61
N SER A 92 6.41 -14.30 17.87
CA SER A 92 6.41 -14.88 16.52
C SER A 92 5.81 -16.29 16.48
N ARG A 93 5.23 -16.67 15.34
CA ARG A 93 4.65 -18.02 15.15
C ARG A 93 4.88 -18.58 13.75
N ASN A 94 5.22 -19.86 13.71
CA ASN A 94 5.25 -20.72 12.54
C ASN A 94 3.90 -21.44 12.39
N PHE A 95 3.25 -21.29 11.23
CA PHE A 95 1.99 -21.94 10.88
C PHE A 95 2.18 -23.18 9.99
N VAL A 96 3.42 -23.55 9.72
CA VAL A 96 3.79 -24.78 9.02
C VAL A 96 4.47 -25.69 10.03
N GLU A 97 4.02 -26.94 10.14
CA GLU A 97 4.72 -27.94 10.95
C GLU A 97 6.10 -28.19 10.36
N ASP A 98 7.12 -27.99 11.19
CA ASP A 98 8.52 -28.22 10.82
C ASP A 98 9.21 -28.97 11.96
N SER A 99 9.96 -30.02 11.61
CA SER A 99 10.74 -30.81 12.56
C SER A 99 12.09 -30.17 12.92
N LEU A 100 12.57 -29.25 12.08
CA LEU A 100 13.84 -28.55 12.24
C LEU A 100 13.68 -27.26 13.06
N PHE A 101 12.50 -26.64 13.00
CA PHE A 101 12.24 -25.35 13.64
C PHE A 101 11.07 -25.42 14.64
N PRO A 102 11.18 -24.79 15.82
CA PRO A 102 10.07 -24.73 16.77
C PRO A 102 8.94 -23.85 16.23
N SER A 103 7.72 -24.03 16.78
CA SER A 103 6.55 -23.23 16.40
C SER A 103 6.67 -21.72 16.66
N SER A 104 7.69 -21.28 17.40
CA SER A 104 8.01 -19.87 17.63
C SER A 104 8.96 -19.25 16.60
N TYR A 105 9.49 -20.05 15.67
CA TYR A 105 10.43 -19.60 14.63
C TYR A 105 9.70 -19.56 13.27
N PRO A 106 9.27 -18.38 12.79
CA PRO A 106 8.48 -18.25 11.56
C PRO A 106 9.40 -18.44 10.34
N VAL A 107 9.60 -19.69 9.93
CA VAL A 107 10.49 -20.03 8.80
C VAL A 107 10.06 -19.25 7.56
N ASP A 108 11.02 -18.52 6.99
CA ASP A 108 10.89 -17.81 5.72
C ASP A 108 11.60 -18.60 4.62
N THR A 109 10.82 -19.13 3.68
CA THR A 109 11.35 -19.92 2.56
C THR A 109 11.53 -19.12 1.28
N ASN A 110 11.26 -17.80 1.32
CA ASN A 110 11.32 -16.93 0.15
C ASN A 110 12.27 -15.75 0.34
N GLY A 111 12.43 -15.26 1.57
CA GLY A 111 13.22 -14.07 1.89
C GLY A 111 12.42 -12.75 1.84
N HIS A 112 11.21 -12.77 1.26
CA HIS A 112 10.35 -11.59 1.18
C HIS A 112 10.01 -11.02 2.56
N GLY A 113 9.54 -11.83 3.51
CA GLY A 113 9.19 -11.34 4.84
C GLY A 113 10.39 -10.90 5.67
N THR A 114 11.56 -11.53 5.49
CA THR A 114 12.83 -11.08 6.07
C THR A 114 13.26 -9.72 5.52
N ALA A 115 13.13 -9.49 4.22
CA ALA A 115 13.40 -8.20 3.59
C ALA A 115 12.42 -7.10 4.04
N VAL A 116 11.13 -7.43 4.18
CA VAL A 116 10.10 -6.57 4.76
C VAL A 116 10.46 -6.18 6.20
N ALA A 117 10.88 -7.14 7.02
CA ALA A 117 11.29 -6.92 8.40
C ALA A 117 12.50 -5.96 8.50
N GLY A 118 13.49 -6.10 7.62
CA GLY A 118 14.66 -5.21 7.57
C GLY A 118 14.31 -3.76 7.30
N LEU A 119 13.42 -3.51 6.35
CA LEU A 119 12.94 -2.15 6.03
C LEU A 119 12.27 -1.49 7.24
N ILE A 120 11.60 -2.27 8.08
CA ILE A 120 10.95 -1.74 9.29
C ILE A 120 11.95 -1.56 10.42
N SER A 121 12.70 -2.61 10.77
CA SER A 121 13.40 -2.72 12.06
C SER A 121 14.76 -3.40 11.98
N ALA A 122 15.49 -3.31 10.85
CA ALA A 122 16.93 -3.62 10.89
C ALA A 122 17.65 -2.76 11.95
N VAL A 123 18.55 -3.38 12.71
CA VAL A 123 19.12 -2.82 13.94
C VAL A 123 20.12 -1.72 13.60
N GLY A 124 19.74 -0.48 13.83
CA GLY A 124 20.59 0.65 13.45
C GLY A 124 21.79 0.87 14.38
N ASN A 125 22.93 1.20 13.77
CA ASN A 125 24.23 1.48 14.39
C ASN A 125 24.88 0.27 15.08
N ASN A 126 24.69 -0.93 14.52
CA ASN A 126 25.32 -2.17 14.99
C ASN A 126 26.60 -2.53 14.20
N GLY A 127 26.88 -1.84 13.09
CA GLY A 127 28.04 -2.11 12.24
C GLY A 127 27.82 -3.25 11.24
N GLU A 128 26.59 -3.71 11.11
CA GLU A 128 26.14 -4.69 10.14
C GLU A 128 25.25 -3.97 9.11
N GLY A 129 25.19 -4.49 7.89
CA GLY A 129 24.07 -4.20 6.99
C GLY A 129 23.67 -2.73 6.84
N GLY A 130 22.35 -2.51 6.92
CA GLY A 130 21.72 -1.20 6.87
C GLY A 130 21.00 -0.90 8.18
N ARG A 131 19.89 -0.17 8.10
CA ARG A 131 18.97 0.02 9.24
C ARG A 131 17.53 0.16 8.80
N GLY A 132 16.61 -0.20 9.68
CA GLY A 132 15.19 0.00 9.45
C GLY A 132 14.77 1.45 9.69
N VAL A 133 13.62 1.83 9.13
CA VAL A 133 13.00 3.15 9.39
C VAL A 133 12.73 3.35 10.90
N ALA A 134 12.32 2.29 11.59
CA ALA A 134 12.11 2.24 13.03
C ALA A 134 13.08 1.25 13.68
N SER A 135 14.38 1.55 13.58
CA SER A 135 15.52 0.68 13.90
C SER A 135 15.64 0.20 15.36
N ARG A 136 14.72 0.58 16.25
CA ARG A 136 14.62 0.17 17.66
C ARG A 136 13.20 -0.22 18.05
N SER A 137 12.34 -0.50 17.07
CA SER A 137 11.00 -1.06 17.31
C SER A 137 11.10 -2.55 17.61
N SER A 138 10.18 -3.07 18.42
CA SER A 138 10.11 -4.51 18.67
C SER A 138 9.47 -5.22 17.49
N LEU A 139 10.03 -6.35 17.08
CA LEU A 139 9.60 -7.11 15.91
C LEU A 139 9.07 -8.50 16.31
N VAL A 140 7.94 -8.89 15.75
CA VAL A 140 7.43 -10.28 15.73
C VAL A 140 7.08 -10.67 14.30
N GLY A 141 7.26 -11.95 13.95
CA GLY A 141 7.07 -12.47 12.60
C GLY A 141 6.06 -13.61 12.55
N PHE A 142 5.31 -13.67 11.46
CA PHE A 142 4.26 -14.66 11.21
C PHE A 142 4.34 -15.13 9.76
N ASN A 143 4.59 -16.42 9.51
CA ASN A 143 4.65 -16.97 8.16
C ASN A 143 3.26 -17.38 7.61
N TRP A 144 2.24 -16.54 7.82
CA TRP A 144 0.86 -16.88 7.45
C TRP A 144 0.69 -17.12 5.95
N LEU A 145 1.50 -16.49 5.10
CA LEU A 145 1.45 -16.73 3.64
C LEU A 145 1.93 -18.13 3.25
N ALA A 146 2.70 -18.80 4.11
CA ALA A 146 3.09 -20.19 3.89
C ALA A 146 1.93 -21.17 4.11
N ASN A 147 0.96 -20.82 4.97
CA ASN A 147 -0.23 -21.63 5.24
C ASN A 147 -1.42 -20.78 5.74
N GLN A 148 -2.25 -20.33 4.80
CA GLN A 148 -3.31 -19.34 5.04
C GLN A 148 -4.59 -19.96 5.65
N THR A 149 -4.51 -20.37 6.91
CA THR A 149 -5.69 -20.82 7.67
C THR A 149 -6.37 -19.64 8.39
N LEU A 150 -7.68 -19.76 8.67
CA LEU A 150 -8.40 -18.78 9.48
C LEU A 150 -7.82 -18.67 10.90
N GLU A 151 -7.43 -19.79 11.52
CA GLU A 151 -6.77 -19.77 12.83
C GLU A 151 -5.48 -18.95 12.79
N GLY A 152 -4.62 -19.21 11.80
CA GLY A 152 -3.38 -18.47 11.61
C GLY A 152 -3.62 -16.98 11.34
N TRP A 153 -4.68 -16.66 10.60
CA TRP A 153 -5.10 -15.28 10.37
C TRP A 153 -5.47 -14.60 11.68
N LEU A 154 -6.36 -15.20 12.48
CA LEU A 154 -6.80 -14.66 13.76
C LEU A 154 -5.61 -14.38 14.71
N ILE A 155 -4.69 -15.34 14.84
CA ILE A 155 -3.51 -15.20 15.71
C ILE A 155 -2.61 -14.04 15.26
N SER A 156 -2.26 -14.03 13.97
CA SER A 156 -1.34 -13.04 13.41
C SER A 156 -1.95 -11.63 13.34
N HIS A 157 -3.28 -11.51 13.28
CA HIS A 157 -4.01 -10.25 13.15
C HIS A 157 -4.60 -9.72 14.45
N GLY A 158 -4.10 -10.15 15.62
CA GLY A 158 -4.40 -9.49 16.90
C GLY A 158 -5.24 -10.30 17.90
N MET A 159 -5.70 -11.51 17.56
CA MET A 159 -6.49 -12.35 18.47
C MET A 159 -5.65 -13.26 19.39
N ASP A 160 -4.34 -13.04 19.48
CA ASP A 160 -3.44 -13.77 20.36
C ASP A 160 -2.91 -12.86 21.49
N PRO A 161 -2.71 -13.37 22.72
CA PRO A 161 -2.11 -12.58 23.80
C PRO A 161 -0.77 -11.92 23.43
N ALA A 162 0.03 -12.54 22.56
CA ALA A 162 1.31 -12.00 22.09
C ALA A 162 1.16 -10.82 21.12
N THR A 163 -0.01 -10.66 20.49
CA THR A 163 -0.30 -9.58 19.53
C THR A 163 -1.13 -8.44 20.14
N ARG A 164 -1.56 -8.55 21.40
CA ARG A 164 -2.40 -7.54 22.10
C ARG A 164 -1.75 -6.16 22.27
N ASP A 165 -0.42 -6.09 22.31
CA ASP A 165 0.36 -4.85 22.42
C ASP A 165 1.03 -4.44 21.10
N VAL A 166 0.78 -5.17 20.00
CA VAL A 166 1.19 -4.76 18.65
C VAL A 166 0.42 -3.49 18.27
N ARG A 167 1.15 -2.52 17.73
CA ARG A 167 0.61 -1.23 17.27
C ARG A 167 0.58 -1.10 15.75
N VAL A 168 1.36 -1.91 15.04
CA VAL A 168 1.47 -1.88 13.58
C VAL A 168 1.49 -3.31 13.07
N PHE A 169 0.55 -3.65 12.20
CA PHE A 169 0.51 -4.93 11.50
C PHE A 169 0.87 -4.66 10.04
N ASN A 170 2.04 -5.13 9.62
CA ASN A 170 2.48 -5.04 8.24
C ASN A 170 1.92 -6.22 7.43
N GLN A 171 1.22 -5.90 6.35
CA GLN A 171 0.58 -6.85 5.46
C GLN A 171 1.09 -6.58 4.04
N SER A 172 2.33 -7.01 3.78
CA SER A 172 2.99 -6.83 2.48
C SER A 172 2.52 -7.83 1.44
N TYR A 173 1.21 -8.05 1.38
CA TYR A 173 0.54 -8.99 0.50
C TYR A 173 -0.81 -8.46 0.03
N GLY A 174 -1.39 -9.18 -0.92
CA GLY A 174 -2.73 -8.95 -1.44
C GLY A 174 -2.99 -9.94 -2.56
N PHE A 175 -4.13 -9.80 -3.19
CA PHE A 175 -4.47 -10.56 -4.38
C PHE A 175 -5.00 -9.62 -5.45
N SER A 176 -4.93 -10.06 -6.70
CA SER A 176 -5.45 -9.32 -7.85
C SER A 176 -6.57 -10.18 -8.44
N PRO A 177 -7.85 -9.79 -8.28
CA PRO A 177 -8.98 -10.61 -8.74
C PRO A 177 -9.39 -10.29 -10.18
N ILE A 178 -9.48 -11.31 -11.04
CA ILE A 178 -9.97 -11.15 -12.42
C ILE A 178 -11.49 -11.14 -12.52
N ASN A 179 -12.16 -11.57 -11.44
CA ASN A 179 -13.60 -11.52 -11.27
C ASN A 179 -13.92 -10.42 -10.24
N PRO A 180 -15.07 -9.76 -10.35
CA PRO A 180 -15.56 -8.96 -9.24
C PRO A 180 -15.78 -9.84 -8.00
N ILE A 181 -15.60 -9.27 -6.81
CA ILE A 181 -15.79 -9.99 -5.55
C ILE A 181 -16.88 -9.30 -4.75
N ALA A 182 -17.91 -10.08 -4.44
CA ALA A 182 -18.97 -9.61 -3.57
C ALA A 182 -18.46 -9.41 -2.14
N PHE A 183 -18.77 -8.26 -1.57
CA PHE A 183 -18.68 -8.06 -0.13
C PHE A 183 -19.96 -8.64 0.49
N ASP A 184 -19.85 -9.85 1.05
CA ASP A 184 -20.96 -10.54 1.70
C ASP A 184 -20.83 -10.46 3.22
N GLU A 185 -21.55 -9.52 3.85
CA GLU A 185 -21.59 -9.40 5.32
C GLU A 185 -22.27 -10.60 6.00
N ASN A 186 -22.94 -11.48 5.23
CA ASN A 186 -23.52 -12.71 5.76
C ASN A 186 -22.52 -13.87 5.77
N ASP A 187 -21.39 -13.76 5.08
CA ASP A 187 -20.30 -14.72 5.20
C ASP A 187 -19.72 -14.60 6.63
N PRO A 188 -19.85 -15.65 7.47
CA PRO A 188 -19.38 -15.59 8.86
C PRO A 188 -17.89 -15.37 8.98
N GLN A 189 -17.07 -15.87 8.04
CA GLN A 189 -15.63 -15.67 8.06
C GLN A 189 -15.30 -14.22 7.74
N PHE A 190 -15.88 -13.69 6.65
CA PHE A 190 -15.67 -12.32 6.22
C PHE A 190 -16.07 -11.32 7.31
N LYS A 191 -17.24 -11.53 7.92
CA LYS A 191 -17.72 -10.73 9.04
C LYS A 191 -16.76 -10.77 10.23
N LEU A 192 -16.27 -11.96 10.59
CA LEU A 192 -15.32 -12.13 11.68
C LEU A 192 -14.02 -11.38 11.41
N GLU A 193 -13.47 -11.44 10.20
CA GLU A 193 -12.25 -10.73 9.82
C GLU A 193 -12.42 -9.21 9.97
N MET A 194 -13.54 -8.64 9.50
CA MET A 194 -13.83 -7.21 9.67
C MET A 194 -14.02 -6.81 11.14
N ASP A 195 -14.75 -7.62 11.92
CA ASP A 195 -14.96 -7.37 13.35
C ASP A 195 -13.63 -7.40 14.14
N VAL A 196 -12.71 -8.31 13.78
CA VAL A 196 -11.36 -8.39 14.37
C VAL A 196 -10.54 -7.17 13.99
N MET A 197 -10.49 -6.79 12.72
CA MET A 197 -9.74 -5.61 12.28
C MET A 197 -10.24 -4.33 12.96
N GLN A 198 -11.57 -4.19 13.12
CA GLN A 198 -12.15 -3.08 13.86
C GLN A 198 -11.71 -3.11 15.33
N ASN A 199 -11.90 -4.24 16.00
CA ASN A 199 -11.57 -4.40 17.41
C ASN A 199 -10.09 -4.09 17.68
N VAL A 200 -9.19 -4.59 16.85
CA VAL A 200 -7.74 -4.35 16.97
C VAL A 200 -7.40 -2.89 16.67
N SER A 201 -8.06 -2.27 15.69
CA SER A 201 -7.86 -0.84 15.39
C SER A 201 -8.27 0.09 16.54
N GLU A 202 -9.15 -0.37 17.43
CA GLU A 202 -9.69 0.42 18.54
C GLU A 202 -9.08 0.04 19.91
N THR A 203 -8.84 -1.24 20.16
CA THR A 203 -8.59 -1.74 21.53
C THR A 203 -7.15 -2.17 21.80
N ASN A 204 -6.36 -2.48 20.76
CA ASN A 204 -4.98 -2.92 20.96
C ASN A 204 -4.15 -1.88 21.72
N ALA A 205 -3.10 -2.36 22.40
CA ALA A 205 -2.22 -1.54 23.21
C ALA A 205 -2.97 -0.61 24.18
N TRP A 206 -3.88 -1.21 24.96
CA TRP A 206 -4.65 -0.56 26.02
C TRP A 206 -5.53 0.59 25.52
N GLY A 207 -6.26 0.36 24.43
CA GLY A 207 -7.23 1.33 23.87
C GLY A 207 -6.63 2.42 22.99
N ARG A 208 -5.34 2.31 22.64
CA ARG A 208 -4.71 3.20 21.64
C ARG A 208 -4.91 2.72 20.21
N GLY A 209 -5.24 1.45 20.03
CA GLY A 209 -5.44 0.83 18.74
C GLY A 209 -4.14 0.52 17.99
N ALA A 210 -4.28 -0.22 16.91
CA ALA A 210 -3.22 -0.53 15.96
C ALA A 210 -3.59 -0.11 14.54
N LEU A 211 -2.59 0.00 13.67
CA LEU A 211 -2.80 0.22 12.23
C LEU A 211 -2.40 -1.03 11.45
N PHE A 212 -3.28 -1.47 10.55
CA PHE A 212 -2.97 -2.45 9.53
C PHE A 212 -2.45 -1.71 8.29
N VAL A 213 -1.19 -1.93 7.92
CA VAL A 213 -0.55 -1.29 6.77
C VAL A 213 -0.54 -2.28 5.62
N LYS A 214 -1.19 -1.93 4.52
CA LYS A 214 -1.52 -2.87 3.44
C LYS A 214 -0.94 -2.42 2.11
N SER A 215 -0.30 -3.35 1.39
CA SER A 215 0.15 -3.12 0.03
C SER A 215 -1.03 -2.88 -0.93
N ALA A 216 -0.98 -1.82 -1.73
CA ALA A 216 -2.00 -1.55 -2.75
C ALA A 216 -2.03 -2.61 -3.87
N GLY A 217 -0.89 -3.26 -4.16
CA GLY A 217 -0.72 -4.22 -5.23
C GLY A 217 0.32 -3.77 -6.26
N ASN A 218 0.75 -4.70 -7.12
CA ASN A 218 1.81 -4.49 -8.12
C ASN A 218 1.29 -4.67 -9.55
N GLY A 219 0.01 -4.38 -9.76
CA GLY A 219 -0.70 -4.77 -10.97
C GLY A 219 -0.98 -3.64 -11.94
N TYR A 220 -0.20 -2.55 -11.98
CA TYR A 220 -0.52 -1.44 -12.89
C TYR A 220 -0.42 -1.83 -14.37
N ARG A 221 0.67 -2.50 -14.76
CA ARG A 221 0.96 -2.83 -16.16
C ARG A 221 0.35 -4.15 -16.63
N TYR A 222 0.22 -5.10 -15.71
CA TYR A 222 -0.34 -6.42 -15.93
C TYR A 222 -0.87 -6.97 -14.62
N PHE A 223 -1.72 -7.97 -14.72
CA PHE A 223 -2.39 -8.60 -13.60
C PHE A 223 -1.79 -9.98 -13.34
N ASN A 224 -1.41 -10.29 -12.10
CA ASN A 224 -0.91 -11.62 -11.74
C ASN A 224 -1.99 -12.40 -10.98
N THR A 225 -2.45 -13.52 -11.55
CA THR A 225 -3.47 -14.39 -10.93
C THR A 225 -2.88 -15.46 -9.99
N GLY A 226 -1.54 -15.53 -9.90
CA GLY A 226 -0.81 -16.63 -9.27
C GLY A 226 -0.66 -17.87 -10.16
N ARG A 227 -1.36 -17.93 -11.30
CA ARG A 227 -1.27 -19.04 -12.29
C ARG A 227 -0.83 -18.60 -13.67
N PHE A 228 -1.26 -17.42 -14.08
CA PHE A 228 -0.95 -16.78 -15.35
C PHE A 228 -1.09 -15.26 -15.20
N PHE A 229 -0.56 -14.53 -16.16
CA PHE A 229 -0.67 -13.08 -16.22
C PHE A 229 -1.77 -12.67 -17.19
N VAL A 230 -2.52 -11.62 -16.84
CA VAL A 230 -3.40 -10.92 -17.77
C VAL A 230 -2.71 -9.62 -18.18
N LEU A 231 -2.56 -9.38 -19.48
CA LEU A 231 -1.90 -8.19 -20.01
C LEU A 231 -2.79 -7.51 -21.05
N PRO A 232 -2.64 -6.20 -21.27
CA PRO A 232 -3.13 -5.56 -22.50
C PRO A 232 -2.58 -6.28 -23.73
N SER A 233 -3.36 -6.40 -24.80
CA SER A 233 -2.92 -7.09 -26.02
C SER A 233 -1.73 -6.43 -26.71
N ASP A 234 -1.53 -5.13 -26.51
CA ASP A 234 -0.42 -4.33 -27.02
C ASP A 234 0.81 -4.31 -26.10
N PHE A 235 0.80 -5.05 -24.97
CA PHE A 235 1.87 -5.02 -23.96
C PHE A 235 3.27 -5.25 -24.55
N PHE A 236 3.42 -6.27 -25.40
CA PHE A 236 4.71 -6.59 -26.04
C PHE A 236 5.10 -5.61 -27.15
N ALA A 237 4.18 -4.78 -27.62
CA ALA A 237 4.46 -3.67 -28.52
C ALA A 237 4.84 -2.37 -27.77
N GLY A 238 4.97 -2.43 -26.44
CA GLY A 238 5.25 -1.27 -25.59
C GLY A 238 3.99 -0.53 -25.12
N GLY A 239 2.81 -1.14 -25.31
CA GLY A 239 1.54 -0.62 -24.84
C GLY A 239 1.50 -0.38 -23.34
N GLY A 240 0.78 0.67 -22.95
CA GLY A 240 0.67 1.14 -21.56
C GLY A 240 -0.75 1.10 -20.99
N ASN A 241 -1.65 0.30 -21.59
CA ASN A 241 -3.07 0.26 -21.22
C ASN A 241 -3.72 1.66 -21.24
N GLN A 242 -3.37 2.47 -22.23
CA GLN A 242 -3.79 3.88 -22.33
C GLN A 242 -3.45 4.73 -21.09
N GLY A 243 -2.40 4.33 -20.34
CA GLY A 243 -1.99 4.98 -19.11
C GLY A 243 -2.81 4.58 -17.88
N LEU A 244 -3.73 3.61 -17.97
CA LEU A 244 -4.61 3.21 -16.86
C LEU A 244 -4.12 1.94 -16.14
N PRO A 245 -4.42 1.79 -14.83
CA PRO A 245 -4.02 0.60 -14.09
C PRO A 245 -4.85 -0.62 -14.51
N MET A 246 -4.16 -1.72 -14.82
CA MET A 246 -4.78 -3.05 -14.88
C MET A 246 -5.33 -3.46 -13.52
N HIS A 247 -4.68 -3.07 -12.42
CA HIS A 247 -5.13 -3.31 -11.06
C HIS A 247 -5.36 -1.97 -10.33
N ASN A 248 -6.63 -1.57 -10.28
CA ASN A 248 -7.09 -0.56 -9.35
C ASN A 248 -7.17 -1.18 -7.95
N SER A 249 -6.57 -0.53 -6.96
CA SER A 249 -6.44 -1.07 -5.61
C SER A 249 -7.78 -1.30 -4.90
N ALA A 250 -8.89 -0.74 -5.37
CA ALA A 250 -10.24 -0.97 -4.82
C ALA A 250 -10.92 -2.24 -5.37
N GLN A 251 -10.31 -2.94 -6.34
CA GLN A 251 -10.83 -4.23 -6.85
C GLN A 251 -10.84 -5.32 -5.76
N SER A 252 -9.87 -5.28 -4.86
CA SER A 252 -9.76 -6.21 -3.73
C SER A 252 -10.49 -5.62 -2.53
N TYR A 253 -11.50 -6.34 -2.02
CA TYR A 253 -12.38 -5.84 -0.95
C TYR A 253 -11.62 -5.50 0.34
N ASP A 254 -10.52 -6.21 0.62
CA ASP A 254 -9.67 -6.03 1.79
C ASP A 254 -9.00 -4.66 1.79
N ASN A 255 -8.59 -4.16 0.63
CA ASN A 255 -8.07 -2.81 0.48
C ASN A 255 -9.15 -1.73 0.66
N SER A 256 -10.44 -2.10 0.70
CA SER A 256 -11.57 -1.18 0.90
C SER A 256 -12.15 -1.25 2.32
N SER A 257 -11.55 -2.00 3.25
CA SER A 257 -12.10 -2.28 4.60
C SER A 257 -12.16 -1.09 5.59
N TYR A 258 -11.68 0.11 5.21
CA TYR A 258 -11.31 1.22 6.10
C TYR A 258 -10.15 0.91 7.05
N PHE A 259 -10.15 -0.22 7.75
CA PHE A 259 -9.14 -0.56 8.76
C PHE A 259 -7.74 -0.78 8.17
N ASN A 260 -7.66 -1.15 6.90
CA ASN A 260 -6.42 -1.14 6.14
C ASN A 260 -6.03 0.28 5.71
N LEU A 261 -4.85 0.71 6.13
CA LEU A 261 -4.14 1.83 5.56
C LEU A 261 -3.38 1.34 4.32
N VAL A 262 -3.96 1.57 3.15
CA VAL A 262 -3.41 1.13 1.86
C VAL A 262 -2.31 2.08 1.38
N THR A 263 -1.16 1.54 1.00
CA THR A 263 -0.03 2.33 0.47
C THR A 263 0.36 1.94 -0.95
N SER A 264 0.58 2.96 -1.77
CA SER A 264 1.18 2.82 -3.10
C SER A 264 2.70 3.01 -3.05
N ALA A 265 3.39 2.69 -4.14
CA ALA A 265 4.84 2.65 -4.24
C ALA A 265 5.43 3.81 -5.06
N LEU A 266 6.50 4.41 -4.54
CA LEU A 266 7.28 5.46 -5.20
C LEU A 266 8.63 4.93 -5.69
N ARG A 267 9.05 5.42 -6.86
CA ARG A 267 10.41 5.32 -7.38
C ARG A 267 11.33 6.27 -6.60
N ALA A 268 12.63 6.06 -6.76
CA ALA A 268 13.65 6.94 -6.22
C ALA A 268 13.73 8.33 -6.88
N ASP A 269 12.88 8.60 -7.88
CA ASP A 269 12.70 9.91 -8.51
C ASP A 269 11.44 10.67 -8.05
N GLY A 270 10.66 10.09 -7.12
CA GLY A 270 9.44 10.69 -6.58
C GLY A 270 8.17 10.42 -7.39
N THR A 271 8.28 9.76 -8.55
CA THR A 271 7.13 9.33 -9.34
C THR A 271 6.63 7.95 -8.92
N ARG A 272 5.42 7.56 -9.35
CA ARG A 272 4.85 6.23 -9.10
C ARG A 272 5.77 5.12 -9.65
N ALA A 273 6.05 4.10 -8.83
CA ALA A 273 6.73 2.89 -9.29
C ALA A 273 5.96 2.22 -10.42
N SER A 274 6.67 1.76 -11.45
CA SER A 274 6.07 1.30 -12.72
C SER A 274 4.94 0.29 -12.53
N TYR A 275 5.09 -0.60 -11.55
CA TYR A 275 4.15 -1.67 -11.20
C TYR A 275 3.04 -1.26 -10.22
N SER A 276 3.16 -0.15 -9.47
CA SER A 276 2.29 0.14 -8.32
C SER A 276 0.82 0.24 -8.73
N SER A 277 -0.03 -0.60 -8.15
CA SER A 277 -1.48 -0.40 -8.15
C SER A 277 -1.84 0.92 -7.48
N VAL A 278 -2.99 1.48 -7.87
CA VAL A 278 -3.45 2.82 -7.49
C VAL A 278 -4.97 2.84 -7.37
N GLY A 279 -5.54 3.80 -6.65
CA GLY A 279 -6.99 3.88 -6.46
C GLY A 279 -7.37 4.93 -5.42
N ALA A 280 -8.66 5.26 -5.36
CA ALA A 280 -9.19 6.24 -4.42
C ALA A 280 -9.03 5.83 -2.93
N ASN A 281 -8.77 4.54 -2.68
CA ASN A 281 -8.53 3.98 -1.35
C ASN A 281 -7.07 4.07 -0.88
N VAL A 282 -6.12 4.46 -1.75
CA VAL A 282 -4.73 4.73 -1.33
C VAL A 282 -4.71 5.85 -0.31
N TRP A 283 -4.03 5.64 0.82
CA TRP A 283 -3.88 6.64 1.88
C TRP A 283 -2.66 7.52 1.64
N VAL A 284 -1.49 6.91 1.48
CA VAL A 284 -0.21 7.57 1.22
C VAL A 284 0.64 6.75 0.25
N ALA A 285 1.69 7.36 -0.29
CA ALA A 285 2.72 6.68 -1.05
C ALA A 285 4.04 6.64 -0.27
N ALA A 286 4.80 5.55 -0.42
CA ALA A 286 6.08 5.38 0.25
C ALA A 286 7.15 4.80 -0.68
N PRO A 287 8.45 5.00 -0.37
CA PRO A 287 9.55 4.42 -1.13
C PRO A 287 9.43 2.91 -1.34
N ALA A 288 9.68 2.47 -2.57
CA ALA A 288 9.70 1.07 -2.96
C ALA A 288 10.64 0.78 -4.14
N GLY A 289 10.94 1.80 -4.95
CA GLY A 289 11.88 1.72 -6.05
C GLY A 289 11.37 0.91 -7.24
N GLU A 290 12.27 0.52 -8.11
CA GLU A 290 12.00 -0.32 -9.28
C GLU A 290 12.47 -1.76 -9.04
N TYR A 291 13.57 -2.21 -9.64
CA TYR A 291 13.98 -3.63 -9.61
C TYR A 291 15.44 -3.83 -9.17
N GLY A 292 16.18 -2.75 -8.86
CA GLY A 292 17.55 -2.83 -8.35
C GLY A 292 18.61 -3.13 -9.42
N GLN A 293 18.19 -3.25 -10.69
CA GLN A 293 19.07 -3.45 -11.85
C GLN A 293 19.29 -2.12 -12.58
N ASP A 294 18.30 -1.67 -13.34
CA ASP A 294 18.39 -0.40 -14.07
C ASP A 294 18.20 0.81 -13.17
N PHE A 295 17.26 0.73 -12.23
CA PHE A 295 16.90 1.80 -11.31
C PHE A 295 16.83 1.30 -9.87
N PRO A 296 17.07 2.18 -8.87
CA PRO A 296 17.14 1.80 -7.46
C PRO A 296 15.90 1.02 -7.00
N ALA A 297 16.12 -0.09 -6.31
CA ALA A 297 15.14 -0.76 -5.46
C ALA A 297 15.58 -0.63 -3.99
N MET A 298 15.14 -1.53 -3.12
CA MET A 298 15.35 -1.39 -1.70
C MET A 298 16.55 -2.19 -1.22
N VAL A 299 17.47 -1.50 -0.56
CA VAL A 299 18.57 -2.13 0.20
C VAL A 299 18.06 -2.52 1.59
N THR A 300 18.05 -3.81 1.90
CA THR A 300 17.50 -4.39 3.14
C THR A 300 18.11 -5.76 3.44
N THR A 301 17.74 -6.36 4.57
CA THR A 301 18.12 -7.74 4.96
C THR A 301 17.57 -8.77 3.98
N ASP A 302 18.26 -9.89 3.85
CA ASP A 302 17.82 -11.06 3.08
C ASP A 302 17.93 -12.32 3.97
N LEU A 303 17.60 -13.49 3.43
CA LEU A 303 17.98 -14.74 4.08
C LEU A 303 19.50 -14.83 4.18
N MET A 304 20.00 -15.29 5.32
CA MET A 304 21.43 -15.49 5.52
C MET A 304 21.97 -16.59 4.61
N GLY A 305 23.11 -16.32 3.98
CA GLY A 305 23.81 -17.27 3.10
C GLY A 305 23.49 -17.07 1.62
N CYS A 306 24.43 -17.46 0.75
CA CYS A 306 24.36 -17.21 -0.69
C CYS A 306 23.58 -18.26 -1.51
N GLU A 307 22.76 -19.09 -0.87
CA GLU A 307 22.05 -20.19 -1.53
C GLU A 307 20.55 -19.94 -1.68
N GLU A 308 19.97 -19.09 -0.83
CA GLU A 308 18.53 -18.85 -0.75
C GLU A 308 18.27 -17.34 -0.63
N GLY A 309 17.04 -16.90 -0.88
CA GLY A 309 16.67 -15.49 -0.83
C GLY A 309 16.81 -14.79 -2.18
N GLN A 310 16.95 -13.47 -2.14
CA GLN A 310 17.04 -12.61 -3.34
C GLN A 310 18.48 -12.40 -3.82
N ASN A 311 19.45 -12.48 -2.92
CA ASN A 311 20.87 -12.40 -3.16
C ASN A 311 21.47 -13.80 -3.06
N THR A 312 21.72 -14.43 -4.20
CA THR A 312 22.38 -15.73 -4.26
C THR A 312 23.70 -15.63 -5.00
N SER A 313 24.55 -16.65 -4.89
CA SER A 313 25.82 -16.73 -5.60
C SER A 313 25.67 -16.61 -7.13
N ASP A 314 24.55 -17.08 -7.68
CA ASP A 314 24.19 -16.94 -9.10
C ASP A 314 23.85 -15.48 -9.50
N GLY A 315 23.63 -14.60 -8.53
CA GLY A 315 23.29 -13.19 -8.73
C GLY A 315 24.47 -12.28 -9.02
N LEU A 316 25.70 -12.80 -9.07
CA LEU A 316 26.91 -12.00 -9.27
C LEU A 316 26.86 -11.23 -10.60
N GLY A 317 26.93 -9.90 -10.51
CA GLY A 317 26.91 -9.01 -11.67
C GLY A 317 25.52 -8.52 -12.11
N ILE A 318 24.44 -8.94 -11.42
CA ILE A 318 23.09 -8.38 -11.63
C ILE A 318 23.03 -6.93 -11.16
N ASN A 319 23.67 -6.62 -10.04
CA ASN A 319 23.81 -5.30 -9.46
C ASN A 319 25.13 -5.22 -8.65
N GLY A 320 25.39 -4.08 -8.01
CA GLY A 320 26.63 -3.86 -7.26
C GLY A 320 26.75 -4.57 -5.90
N LEU A 321 25.70 -5.23 -5.39
CA LEU A 321 25.68 -5.86 -4.06
C LEU A 321 25.66 -7.40 -4.14
N HIS A 322 24.92 -7.94 -5.10
CA HIS A 322 24.57 -9.37 -5.18
C HIS A 322 25.72 -10.28 -5.63
N GLY A 323 25.67 -11.54 -5.20
CA GLY A 323 26.61 -12.59 -5.59
C GLY A 323 27.82 -12.78 -4.69
N GLY A 324 27.72 -12.42 -3.41
CA GLY A 324 28.82 -12.58 -2.45
C GLY A 324 29.95 -11.57 -2.66
N THR A 325 29.61 -10.29 -2.84
CA THR A 325 30.57 -9.21 -3.05
C THR A 325 31.41 -8.93 -1.80
N GLU A 326 32.45 -8.09 -1.90
CA GLU A 326 33.23 -7.66 -0.72
C GLU A 326 32.36 -6.94 0.33
N LEU A 327 31.29 -6.27 -0.11
CA LEU A 327 30.37 -5.55 0.77
C LEU A 327 29.38 -6.48 1.47
N ASP A 328 29.07 -7.63 0.88
CA ASP A 328 28.17 -8.64 1.46
C ASP A 328 28.62 -10.07 1.09
N PRO A 329 29.71 -10.57 1.71
CA PRO A 329 30.32 -11.84 1.34
C PRO A 329 29.46 -13.07 1.69
N ASN A 330 28.45 -12.89 2.55
CA ASN A 330 27.54 -13.95 2.97
C ASN A 330 26.15 -13.81 2.36
N CYS A 331 25.94 -12.84 1.48
CA CYS A 331 24.66 -12.57 0.83
C CYS A 331 23.49 -12.32 1.81
N ASN A 332 23.78 -11.73 2.97
CA ASN A 332 22.79 -11.49 4.01
C ASN A 332 21.89 -10.28 3.70
N TYR A 333 22.16 -9.55 2.61
CA TYR A 333 21.43 -8.34 2.24
C TYR A 333 21.08 -8.36 0.76
N THR A 334 20.01 -7.67 0.41
CA THR A 334 19.54 -7.54 -0.96
C THR A 334 19.36 -6.08 -1.34
N SER A 335 19.53 -5.77 -2.63
CA SER A 335 19.20 -4.48 -3.23
C SER A 335 18.11 -4.57 -4.31
N THR A 336 17.36 -5.69 -4.34
CA THR A 336 16.31 -5.94 -5.35
C THR A 336 14.91 -6.06 -4.75
N MET A 337 14.77 -6.02 -3.42
CA MET A 337 13.46 -5.98 -2.77
C MET A 337 12.69 -4.76 -3.27
N ASN A 338 11.42 -4.95 -3.68
CA ASN A 338 10.62 -3.90 -4.28
C ASN A 338 9.12 -4.10 -4.01
N GLY A 339 8.26 -3.54 -4.87
CA GLY A 339 6.82 -3.71 -4.78
C GLY A 339 6.17 -2.69 -3.85
N THR A 340 4.84 -2.61 -3.90
CA THR A 340 4.08 -2.06 -2.78
C THR A 340 4.36 -2.81 -1.47
N SER A 341 4.86 -4.05 -1.56
CA SER A 341 5.49 -4.81 -0.47
C SER A 341 6.73 -4.17 0.15
N SER A 342 7.33 -3.16 -0.49
CA SER A 342 8.36 -2.30 0.10
C SER A 342 7.80 -0.96 0.59
N ALA A 343 6.73 -0.47 -0.04
CA ALA A 343 6.03 0.73 0.45
C ALA A 343 5.34 0.49 1.80
N ALA A 344 4.73 -0.68 1.97
CA ALA A 344 4.10 -1.11 3.22
C ALA A 344 5.06 -1.08 4.42
N PRO A 345 6.23 -1.74 4.39
CA PRO A 345 7.16 -1.70 5.52
C PRO A 345 7.77 -0.31 5.76
N ASN A 346 8.05 0.47 4.72
CA ASN A 346 8.47 1.87 4.89
C ASN A 346 7.41 2.69 5.63
N THR A 347 6.14 2.52 5.26
CA THR A 347 5.00 3.13 5.96
C THR A 347 4.85 2.60 7.39
N SER A 348 5.00 1.29 7.61
CA SER A 348 4.95 0.67 8.95
C SER A 348 6.04 1.21 9.88
N GLY A 349 7.27 1.35 9.38
CA GLY A 349 8.37 1.94 10.14
C GLY A 349 8.14 3.42 10.42
N ALA A 350 7.62 4.19 9.45
CA ALA A 350 7.26 5.59 9.67
C ALA A 350 6.17 5.73 10.75
N ILE A 351 5.13 4.89 10.72
CA ILE A 351 4.09 4.82 11.75
C ILE A 351 4.69 4.51 13.12
N ALA A 352 5.60 3.53 13.19
CA ALA A 352 6.25 3.17 14.44
C ALA A 352 7.11 4.31 15.01
N ALA A 353 7.83 5.04 14.16
CA ALA A 353 8.57 6.23 14.56
C ALA A 353 7.64 7.33 15.09
N ILE A 354 6.52 7.61 14.41
CA ILE A 354 5.50 8.58 14.87
C ILE A 354 4.93 8.17 16.23
N MET A 355 4.55 6.90 16.38
CA MET A 355 3.99 6.37 17.64
C MET A 355 5.00 6.38 18.80
N SER A 356 6.30 6.22 18.52
CA SER A 356 7.35 6.30 19.54
C SER A 356 7.65 7.73 20.01
N THR A 357 7.28 8.71 19.19
CA THR A 357 7.44 10.14 19.52
C THR A 357 6.41 10.61 20.51
N ASN A 358 5.20 10.10 20.36
CA ASN A 358 4.13 10.31 21.31
C ASN A 358 3.31 9.03 21.46
N HIS A 359 3.61 8.30 22.53
CA HIS A 359 2.92 7.06 22.87
C HIS A 359 1.44 7.24 23.22
N ALA A 360 0.95 8.47 23.44
CA ALA A 360 -0.45 8.73 23.75
C ALA A 360 -1.36 8.71 22.50
N LEU A 361 -0.80 8.91 21.31
CA LEU A 361 -1.57 9.00 20.07
C LEU A 361 -2.33 7.69 19.78
N SER A 362 -3.58 7.82 19.37
CA SER A 362 -4.37 6.70 18.86
C SER A 362 -3.93 6.30 17.44
N ALA A 363 -4.31 5.11 16.99
CA ALA A 363 -4.11 4.67 15.61
C ALA A 363 -4.72 5.65 14.59
N ARG A 364 -5.93 6.16 14.87
CA ARG A 364 -6.60 7.17 14.04
C ARG A 364 -5.84 8.50 14.00
N ASP A 365 -5.29 8.96 15.12
CA ASP A 365 -4.48 10.18 15.14
C ASP A 365 -3.24 10.05 14.27
N VAL A 366 -2.54 8.91 14.33
CA VAL A 366 -1.36 8.67 13.50
C VAL A 366 -1.71 8.58 12.02
N ARG A 367 -2.85 7.95 11.69
CA ARG A 367 -3.40 7.94 10.33
C ARG A 367 -3.68 9.35 9.81
N ALA A 368 -4.27 10.22 10.64
CA ALA A 368 -4.50 11.63 10.31
C ALA A 368 -3.19 12.41 10.11
N LEU A 369 -2.21 12.23 11.01
CA LEU A 369 -0.91 12.89 10.89
C LEU A 369 -0.24 12.55 9.56
N LEU A 370 -0.24 11.27 9.15
CA LEU A 370 0.29 10.87 7.86
C LEU A 370 -0.38 11.59 6.69
N ALA A 371 -1.71 11.70 6.70
CA ALA A 371 -2.45 12.38 5.65
C ALA A 371 -2.16 13.89 5.61
N GLU A 372 -2.19 14.54 6.76
CA GLU A 372 -2.14 15.99 6.87
C GLU A 372 -0.71 16.55 6.74
N THR A 373 0.33 15.71 6.84
CA THR A 373 1.71 16.11 6.62
C THR A 373 2.35 15.51 5.38
N ALA A 374 1.62 14.69 4.61
CA ALA A 374 2.15 14.10 3.38
C ALA A 374 2.63 15.17 2.40
N ARG A 375 3.76 14.91 1.76
CA ARG A 375 4.34 15.78 0.74
C ARG A 375 3.69 15.51 -0.60
N VAL A 376 3.21 16.56 -1.26
CA VAL A 376 2.74 16.49 -2.66
C VAL A 376 3.94 16.17 -3.55
N THR A 377 4.08 14.90 -3.91
CA THR A 377 5.10 14.41 -4.84
C THR A 377 4.56 14.45 -6.27
N ASP A 378 5.45 14.58 -7.26
CA ASP A 378 5.04 14.61 -8.67
C ASP A 378 3.89 15.60 -8.93
N ALA A 379 4.06 16.83 -8.40
CA ALA A 379 2.99 17.83 -8.27
C ALA A 379 2.37 18.26 -9.62
N GLU A 380 3.14 18.14 -10.70
CA GLU A 380 2.74 18.51 -12.06
C GLU A 380 2.17 17.33 -12.87
N HIS A 381 1.89 16.19 -12.22
CA HIS A 381 1.32 15.03 -12.90
C HIS A 381 0.00 15.40 -13.59
N PRO A 382 -0.14 15.21 -14.92
CA PRO A 382 -1.28 15.70 -15.68
C PRO A 382 -2.55 14.85 -15.54
N GLY A 383 -2.51 13.80 -14.72
CA GLY A 383 -3.56 12.78 -14.68
C GLY A 383 -3.52 11.87 -15.91
N VAL A 384 -4.63 11.18 -16.17
CA VAL A 384 -4.82 10.28 -17.32
C VAL A 384 -6.17 10.58 -17.96
N GLN A 385 -6.13 11.02 -19.20
CA GLN A 385 -7.29 11.21 -20.05
C GLN A 385 -7.47 9.97 -20.93
N LEU A 386 -8.69 9.43 -20.95
CA LEU A 386 -9.08 8.30 -21.78
C LEU A 386 -9.91 8.82 -22.95
N GLU A 387 -9.36 8.74 -24.16
CA GLU A 387 -10.10 9.03 -25.38
C GLU A 387 -10.83 7.78 -25.87
N PHE A 388 -12.08 7.94 -26.31
CA PHE A 388 -12.87 6.87 -26.93
C PHE A 388 -13.94 7.46 -27.86
N THR A 389 -14.41 6.66 -28.82
CA THR A 389 -15.54 7.04 -29.68
C THR A 389 -16.87 6.79 -28.95
N ASN A 390 -17.68 7.83 -28.78
CA ASN A 390 -18.99 7.72 -28.14
C ASN A 390 -20.05 7.07 -29.05
N ASN A 391 -21.23 6.80 -28.50
CA ASN A 391 -22.37 6.22 -29.23
C ASN A 391 -22.98 7.10 -30.35
N LYS A 392 -22.45 8.30 -30.57
CA LYS A 392 -22.77 9.20 -31.70
C LYS A 392 -21.67 9.21 -32.77
N GLY A 393 -20.60 8.44 -32.59
CA GLY A 393 -19.43 8.44 -33.48
C GLY A 393 -18.50 9.62 -33.28
N GLU A 394 -18.57 10.31 -32.14
CA GLU A 394 -17.73 11.46 -31.81
C GLU A 394 -16.57 11.02 -30.91
N LEU A 395 -15.35 11.46 -31.21
CA LEU A 395 -14.21 11.29 -30.31
C LEU A 395 -14.43 12.18 -29.07
N VAL A 396 -14.50 11.56 -27.91
CA VAL A 396 -14.64 12.24 -26.62
C VAL A 396 -13.51 11.84 -25.67
N SER A 397 -13.33 12.62 -24.61
CA SER A 397 -12.29 12.39 -23.61
C SER A 397 -12.90 12.30 -22.21
N TYR A 398 -12.46 11.31 -21.44
CA TYR A 398 -12.86 11.06 -20.07
C TYR A 398 -11.66 11.18 -19.12
N GLU A 399 -11.79 12.02 -18.08
CA GLU A 399 -10.77 12.14 -17.04
C GLU A 399 -10.83 10.94 -16.09
N ALA A 400 -10.10 9.89 -16.44
CA ALA A 400 -10.07 8.63 -15.70
C ALA A 400 -9.24 8.73 -14.41
N ILE A 401 -8.16 9.52 -14.44
CA ILE A 401 -7.39 9.90 -13.26
C ILE A 401 -7.18 11.41 -13.35
N SER A 402 -7.64 12.14 -12.34
CA SER A 402 -7.44 13.58 -12.28
C SER A 402 -5.98 13.92 -11.96
N PRO A 403 -5.47 15.08 -12.39
CA PRO A 403 -4.31 15.72 -11.75
C PRO A 403 -4.52 15.86 -10.24
N TRP A 404 -3.50 16.30 -9.49
CA TRP A 404 -3.66 16.60 -8.07
C TRP A 404 -4.90 17.45 -7.80
N GLN A 405 -5.85 16.91 -7.03
CA GLN A 405 -7.10 17.58 -6.72
C GLN A 405 -7.06 18.12 -5.29
N LYS A 406 -7.45 19.38 -5.13
CA LYS A 406 -7.74 19.94 -3.82
C LYS A 406 -9.25 19.84 -3.57
N ASN A 407 -9.63 19.11 -2.54
CA ASN A 407 -11.02 18.92 -2.17
C ASN A 407 -11.61 20.19 -1.51
N ALA A 408 -12.90 20.17 -1.15
CA ALA A 408 -13.59 21.33 -0.60
C ALA A 408 -13.10 21.73 0.81
N ALA A 409 -12.43 20.82 1.52
CA ALA A 409 -11.77 21.09 2.79
C ALA A 409 -10.34 21.62 2.64
N GLY A 410 -9.85 21.76 1.41
CA GLY A 410 -8.51 22.26 1.11
C GLY A 410 -7.41 21.20 1.13
N VAL A 411 -7.77 19.92 1.22
CA VAL A 411 -6.83 18.78 1.29
C VAL A 411 -6.50 18.31 -0.13
N ASN A 412 -5.21 18.10 -0.40
CA ASN A 412 -4.75 17.56 -1.68
C ASN A 412 -4.87 16.04 -1.69
N PHE A 413 -5.28 15.48 -2.82
CA PHE A 413 -5.30 14.04 -3.05
C PHE A 413 -5.02 13.74 -4.52
N HIS A 414 -4.38 12.60 -4.79
CA HIS A 414 -4.19 12.07 -6.12
C HIS A 414 -4.29 10.54 -6.10
N THR A 415 -4.97 9.95 -7.08
CA THR A 415 -5.23 8.50 -7.16
C THR A 415 -3.96 7.65 -7.05
N PHE A 416 -2.82 8.14 -7.55
CA PHE A 416 -1.55 7.40 -7.44
C PHE A 416 -0.91 7.49 -6.07
N TYR A 417 -1.09 8.61 -5.37
CA TYR A 417 -0.26 9.00 -4.24
C TYR A 417 -1.03 9.10 -2.92
N GLY A 418 -2.35 8.95 -2.95
CA GLY A 418 -3.20 9.26 -1.82
C GLY A 418 -3.07 10.74 -1.46
N PHE A 419 -2.83 11.03 -0.18
CA PHE A 419 -2.50 12.37 0.30
C PHE A 419 -1.08 12.83 -0.09
N GLY A 420 -0.20 11.92 -0.52
CA GLY A 420 1.17 12.22 -0.92
C GLY A 420 2.21 11.24 -0.41
N ALA A 421 3.47 11.58 -0.67
CA ALA A 421 4.61 10.86 -0.13
C ALA A 421 4.68 11.06 1.39
N VAL A 422 4.96 9.99 2.14
CA VAL A 422 5.19 10.08 3.58
C VAL A 422 6.31 11.08 3.88
N ASP A 423 6.02 12.02 4.78
CA ASP A 423 6.99 12.98 5.30
C ASP A 423 7.12 12.79 6.82
N LEU A 424 8.11 12.00 7.21
CA LEU A 424 8.26 11.56 8.59
C LEU A 424 8.61 12.74 9.51
N ASP A 425 9.56 13.58 9.13
CA ASP A 425 9.97 14.73 9.93
C ASP A 425 8.82 15.71 10.20
N GLU A 426 7.94 15.99 9.24
CA GLU A 426 6.76 16.84 9.46
C GLU A 426 5.69 16.17 10.34
N ALA A 427 5.39 14.88 10.10
CA ALA A 427 4.45 14.11 10.94
C ALA A 427 4.89 14.10 12.41
N MET A 428 6.20 13.93 12.61
CA MET A 428 6.86 13.86 13.90
C MET A 428 6.84 15.19 14.65
N LYS A 429 7.13 16.30 13.96
CA LYS A 429 7.01 17.65 14.56
C LYS A 429 5.62 17.86 15.12
N ARG A 430 4.58 17.47 14.37
CA ARG A 430 3.19 17.61 14.80
C ARG A 430 2.83 16.64 15.93
N ALA A 431 3.27 15.39 15.86
CA ALA A 431 3.07 14.38 16.91
C ALA A 431 3.57 14.83 18.29
N ARG A 432 4.67 15.59 18.35
CA ARG A 432 5.24 16.12 19.62
C ARG A 432 4.39 17.22 20.26
N MET A 433 3.51 17.86 19.50
CA MET A 433 2.76 19.03 19.93
C MET A 433 1.29 18.73 20.28
N THR A 434 0.84 17.49 20.07
CA THR A 434 -0.56 17.11 20.29
C THR A 434 -0.69 15.77 20.97
N ASN A 435 -1.74 15.60 21.78
CA ASN A 435 -2.11 14.30 22.36
C ASN A 435 -3.41 13.72 21.77
N ASN A 436 -4.14 14.50 20.97
CA ASN A 436 -5.34 14.08 20.25
C ASN A 436 -5.41 14.92 18.97
N VAL A 437 -5.52 14.27 17.82
CA VAL A 437 -5.64 14.94 16.51
C VAL A 437 -7.10 14.99 16.11
N LEU A 438 -7.81 13.87 16.23
CA LEU A 438 -9.19 13.74 15.81
C LEU A 438 -10.15 13.62 17.00
N PRO A 439 -11.40 14.12 16.88
CA PRO A 439 -12.49 13.76 17.78
C PRO A 439 -12.84 12.25 17.72
N ALA A 440 -13.78 11.85 18.59
CA ALA A 440 -14.28 10.49 18.65
C ALA A 440 -14.87 10.06 17.29
N GLN A 441 -14.60 8.81 16.89
CA GLN A 441 -15.06 8.32 15.60
C GLN A 441 -16.57 8.14 15.57
N ILE A 442 -17.15 8.46 14.42
CA ILE A 442 -18.52 8.14 14.05
C ILE A 442 -18.44 7.29 12.78
N ILE A 443 -19.13 6.14 12.80
CA ILE A 443 -19.36 5.31 11.62
C ILE A 443 -20.86 5.32 11.37
N THR A 444 -21.29 5.84 10.22
CA THR A 444 -22.71 5.89 9.89
C THR A 444 -23.24 4.47 9.60
N PRO A 445 -24.54 4.22 9.78
CA PRO A 445 -25.19 3.10 9.12
C PRO A 445 -25.03 3.18 7.59
N TRP A 446 -25.24 2.06 6.90
CA TRP A 446 -25.37 2.06 5.44
C TRP A 446 -26.62 2.84 5.03
N ALA A 447 -26.43 3.85 4.19
CA ALA A 447 -27.51 4.50 3.44
C ALA A 447 -27.59 3.84 2.06
N ASN A 448 -28.79 3.51 1.58
CA ASN A 448 -29.00 2.69 0.38
C ASN A 448 -29.95 3.36 -0.62
N ASN A 449 -29.69 3.20 -1.92
CA ASN A 449 -30.63 3.50 -2.99
C ASN A 449 -30.69 2.35 -4.02
N ALA A 450 -31.86 1.71 -4.10
CA ALA A 450 -32.15 0.55 -4.97
C ALA A 450 -32.90 0.94 -6.27
N THR A 451 -32.76 2.19 -6.72
CA THR A 451 -33.39 2.63 -7.97
C THR A 451 -32.59 2.12 -9.16
N GLU A 452 -33.27 1.41 -10.08
CA GLU A 452 -32.65 0.98 -11.33
C GLU A 452 -32.33 2.17 -12.23
N VAL A 453 -31.06 2.32 -12.60
CA VAL A 453 -30.60 3.41 -13.48
C VAL A 453 -29.82 2.82 -14.64
N SER A 454 -30.24 3.15 -15.87
CA SER A 454 -29.55 2.71 -17.08
C SER A 454 -28.21 3.41 -17.24
N VAL A 455 -27.20 2.64 -17.66
CA VAL A 455 -25.87 3.09 -18.06
C VAL A 455 -25.75 2.90 -19.58
N PRO A 456 -25.95 3.97 -20.37
CA PRO A 456 -25.87 3.88 -21.82
C PRO A 456 -24.45 3.56 -22.28
N ASP A 457 -24.35 2.71 -23.31
CA ASP A 457 -23.09 2.35 -23.97
C ASP A 457 -22.35 3.59 -24.49
N ALA A 458 -21.02 3.60 -24.34
CA ALA A 458 -20.08 4.60 -24.82
C ALA A 458 -20.58 6.04 -24.65
N SER A 459 -20.88 6.45 -23.41
CA SER A 459 -21.55 7.73 -23.14
C SER A 459 -21.08 8.38 -21.86
N LEU A 460 -20.47 9.57 -21.99
CA LEU A 460 -20.05 10.40 -20.84
C LEU A 460 -21.21 10.84 -19.94
N ALA A 461 -22.46 10.78 -20.40
CA ALA A 461 -23.61 11.05 -19.56
C ALA A 461 -23.72 9.99 -18.45
N GLY A 462 -23.45 8.72 -18.78
CA GLY A 462 -23.53 7.59 -17.86
C GLY A 462 -24.91 7.39 -17.23
N GLY A 463 -24.96 6.53 -16.23
CA GLY A 463 -26.05 6.43 -15.27
C GLY A 463 -25.69 7.16 -13.97
N SER A 464 -26.66 7.78 -13.30
CA SER A 464 -26.46 8.53 -12.06
C SER A 464 -27.56 8.26 -11.03
N SER A 465 -27.16 8.09 -9.77
CA SER A 465 -28.07 7.84 -8.64
C SER A 465 -27.58 8.59 -7.40
N ASN A 466 -28.52 9.07 -6.57
CA ASN A 466 -28.22 9.94 -5.44
C ASN A 466 -28.61 9.32 -4.09
N ILE A 467 -27.86 9.63 -3.04
CA ILE A 467 -28.19 9.34 -1.64
C ILE A 467 -28.06 10.63 -0.82
N ALA A 468 -29.10 10.96 -0.08
CA ALA A 468 -29.10 12.09 0.85
C ALA A 468 -28.53 11.67 2.21
N ILE A 469 -27.44 12.29 2.65
CA ILE A 469 -26.89 12.10 4.00
C ILE A 469 -27.32 13.28 4.88
N THR A 470 -27.91 12.97 6.03
CA THR A 470 -28.40 14.00 6.98
C THR A 470 -27.41 14.28 8.11
N ASP A 471 -26.49 13.34 8.37
CA ASP A 471 -25.50 13.44 9.43
C ASP A 471 -24.50 14.57 9.15
N ASP A 472 -24.32 15.44 10.12
CA ASP A 472 -23.40 16.58 10.08
C ASP A 472 -22.05 16.15 10.67
N ILE A 473 -21.29 15.40 9.86
CA ILE A 473 -20.02 14.78 10.24
C ILE A 473 -18.89 15.23 9.31
N THR A 474 -17.68 15.31 9.85
CA THR A 474 -16.47 15.53 9.06
C THR A 474 -15.96 14.20 8.53
N VAL A 475 -15.80 14.08 7.22
CA VAL A 475 -15.43 12.83 6.55
C VAL A 475 -13.96 12.48 6.78
N GLU A 476 -13.67 11.23 7.11
CA GLU A 476 -12.34 10.62 7.02
C GLU A 476 -12.21 9.74 5.78
N SER A 477 -13.18 8.83 5.57
CA SER A 477 -13.26 7.97 4.39
C SER A 477 -14.72 7.66 4.07
N VAL A 478 -14.99 7.34 2.81
CA VAL A 478 -16.33 6.91 2.36
C VAL A 478 -16.23 5.54 1.72
N GLN A 479 -17.06 4.60 2.15
CA GLN A 479 -17.25 3.31 1.50
C GLN A 479 -18.49 3.34 0.61
N VAL A 480 -18.42 2.60 -0.50
CA VAL A 480 -19.53 2.35 -1.41
C VAL A 480 -19.64 0.85 -1.67
N GLN A 481 -20.84 0.31 -1.56
CA GLN A 481 -21.19 -1.02 -2.09
C GLN A 481 -22.00 -0.82 -3.36
N LEU A 482 -21.60 -1.47 -4.46
CA LEU A 482 -22.28 -1.34 -5.75
C LEU A 482 -22.72 -2.70 -6.29
N THR A 483 -23.99 -2.75 -6.70
CA THR A 483 -24.56 -3.81 -7.55
C THR A 483 -24.96 -3.20 -8.89
N ILE A 484 -24.28 -3.61 -9.95
CA ILE A 484 -24.50 -3.14 -11.32
C ILE A 484 -24.40 -4.32 -12.28
N GLU A 485 -25.35 -4.41 -13.21
CA GLU A 485 -25.28 -5.34 -14.34
C GLU A 485 -24.60 -4.66 -15.52
N HIS A 486 -23.55 -5.27 -16.06
CA HIS A 486 -22.83 -4.82 -17.25
C HIS A 486 -22.03 -5.97 -17.85
N SER A 487 -22.15 -6.25 -19.15
CA SER A 487 -21.53 -7.45 -19.75
C SER A 487 -20.05 -7.29 -20.14
N ARG A 488 -19.48 -6.10 -19.95
CA ARG A 488 -18.03 -5.83 -20.11
C ARG A 488 -17.53 -4.85 -19.03
N LEU A 489 -17.22 -5.37 -17.84
CA LEU A 489 -16.84 -4.58 -16.65
C LEU A 489 -15.65 -3.63 -16.86
N PRO A 490 -14.61 -3.97 -17.64
CA PRO A 490 -13.50 -3.05 -17.91
C PRO A 490 -13.89 -1.78 -18.67
N ASP A 491 -15.09 -1.65 -19.20
CA ASP A 491 -15.54 -0.38 -19.80
C ASP A 491 -15.99 0.63 -18.75
N LEU A 492 -16.37 0.15 -17.57
CA LEU A 492 -16.98 0.97 -16.55
C LEU A 492 -15.94 1.80 -15.80
N ALA A 493 -16.18 3.10 -15.76
CA ALA A 493 -15.67 3.98 -14.72
C ALA A 493 -16.76 4.21 -13.67
N ILE A 494 -16.42 4.04 -12.39
CA ILE A 494 -17.33 4.28 -11.27
C ILE A 494 -16.83 5.50 -10.48
N GLU A 495 -17.70 6.47 -10.25
CA GLU A 495 -17.39 7.72 -9.57
C GLU A 495 -18.33 7.99 -8.42
N LEU A 496 -17.84 8.70 -7.41
CA LEU A 496 -18.63 9.32 -6.36
C LEU A 496 -18.38 10.83 -6.36
N VAL A 497 -19.45 11.61 -6.21
CA VAL A 497 -19.40 13.06 -6.06
C VAL A 497 -19.98 13.45 -4.72
N SER A 498 -19.25 14.27 -3.94
CA SER A 498 -19.68 14.76 -2.63
C SER A 498 -20.68 15.91 -2.75
N PRO A 499 -21.39 16.27 -1.66
CA PRO A 499 -22.28 17.43 -1.62
C PRO A 499 -21.59 18.76 -1.98
N SER A 500 -20.28 18.83 -1.77
CA SER A 500 -19.46 20.00 -2.10
C SER A 500 -19.00 20.03 -3.57
N GLY A 501 -19.32 19.00 -4.35
CA GLY A 501 -18.96 18.87 -5.77
C GLY A 501 -17.59 18.23 -6.02
N THR A 502 -16.90 17.76 -4.98
CA THR A 502 -15.64 17.01 -5.14
C THR A 502 -15.93 15.67 -5.79
N ARG A 503 -15.12 15.27 -6.77
CA ARG A 503 -15.27 14.00 -7.52
C ARG A 503 -14.16 13.02 -7.14
N SER A 504 -14.50 11.74 -7.03
CA SER A 504 -13.55 10.64 -6.84
C SER A 504 -13.86 9.49 -7.78
N VAL A 505 -12.90 9.03 -8.57
CA VAL A 505 -13.03 7.81 -9.39
C VAL A 505 -12.71 6.60 -8.50
N LEU A 506 -13.74 5.85 -8.11
CA LEU A 506 -13.64 4.68 -7.24
C LEU A 506 -13.05 3.48 -7.98
N GLN A 507 -13.46 3.30 -9.23
CA GLN A 507 -12.98 2.24 -10.11
C GLN A 507 -12.67 2.85 -11.47
N THR A 508 -11.44 2.66 -11.93
CA THR A 508 -10.99 3.11 -13.25
C THR A 508 -11.43 2.12 -14.33
N PRO A 509 -11.73 2.58 -15.56
CA PRO A 509 -11.93 1.70 -16.69
C PRO A 509 -10.59 1.04 -17.10
N ARG A 510 -10.66 0.13 -18.07
CA ARG A 510 -9.53 -0.68 -18.59
C ARG A 510 -8.80 -1.50 -17.51
N ASN A 511 -9.51 -1.86 -16.44
CA ASN A 511 -8.99 -2.72 -15.40
C ASN A 511 -9.01 -4.22 -15.82
N GLY A 512 -8.32 -5.06 -15.05
CA GLY A 512 -8.10 -6.48 -15.33
C GLY A 512 -9.27 -7.41 -14.99
N LEU A 513 -10.50 -6.90 -14.85
CA LEU A 513 -11.70 -7.71 -14.60
C LEU A 513 -12.19 -8.44 -15.86
N VAL A 514 -11.33 -9.31 -16.39
CA VAL A 514 -11.56 -10.07 -17.63
C VAL A 514 -12.38 -11.35 -17.41
N GLY A 515 -12.82 -11.60 -16.17
CA GLY A 515 -13.56 -12.79 -15.76
C GLY A 515 -14.78 -13.12 -16.61
N GLN A 516 -15.50 -12.11 -17.09
CA GLN A 516 -16.70 -12.29 -17.93
C GLN A 516 -16.41 -12.95 -19.27
N SER A 517 -15.18 -12.87 -19.77
CA SER A 517 -14.75 -13.61 -20.96
C SER A 517 -14.53 -15.09 -20.69
N LEU A 518 -14.35 -15.48 -19.42
CA LEU A 518 -14.10 -16.85 -19.00
C LEU A 518 -15.35 -17.51 -18.40
N ASP A 519 -16.22 -16.73 -17.75
CA ASP A 519 -17.48 -17.17 -17.16
C ASP A 519 -18.63 -16.21 -17.53
N PRO A 520 -19.54 -16.62 -18.43
CA PRO A 520 -20.66 -15.79 -18.87
C PRO A 520 -21.73 -15.57 -17.80
N ASN A 521 -21.65 -16.25 -16.64
CA ASN A 521 -22.60 -16.05 -15.53
C ASN A 521 -22.28 -14.81 -14.69
N ILE A 522 -21.09 -14.22 -14.87
CA ILE A 522 -20.72 -12.97 -14.19
C ILE A 522 -21.48 -11.81 -14.87
N ALA A 523 -22.59 -11.41 -14.26
CA ALA A 523 -23.46 -10.36 -14.81
C ALA A 523 -22.94 -8.93 -14.58
N GLY A 524 -22.05 -8.74 -13.62
CA GLY A 524 -21.47 -7.45 -13.25
C GLY A 524 -20.99 -7.44 -11.80
N TYR A 525 -21.10 -6.31 -11.10
CA TYR A 525 -20.82 -6.26 -9.66
C TYR A 525 -22.03 -6.69 -8.85
N GLU A 526 -21.76 -7.42 -7.77
CA GLU A 526 -22.73 -7.76 -6.73
C GLU A 526 -22.14 -7.29 -5.39
N ASN A 527 -22.71 -6.25 -4.78
CA ASN A 527 -22.20 -5.64 -3.55
C ASN A 527 -20.68 -5.42 -3.54
N GLN A 528 -20.08 -5.01 -4.65
CA GLN A 528 -18.63 -4.76 -4.71
C GLN A 528 -18.30 -3.59 -3.78
N LEU A 529 -17.41 -3.81 -2.81
CA LEU A 529 -16.97 -2.77 -1.89
C LEU A 529 -15.82 -1.96 -2.49
N MET A 530 -15.97 -0.64 -2.47
CA MET A 530 -14.97 0.35 -2.84
C MET A 530 -14.85 1.40 -1.72
N LEU A 531 -13.70 2.07 -1.64
CA LEU A 531 -13.45 3.12 -0.66
C LEU A 531 -12.78 4.33 -1.31
N SER A 532 -13.10 5.54 -0.84
CA SER A 532 -12.40 6.77 -1.19
C SER A 532 -11.95 7.57 0.02
N ASN A 533 -10.72 8.08 -0.06
CA ASN A 533 -10.15 9.04 0.88
C ASN A 533 -10.16 10.49 0.35
N GLN A 534 -10.57 10.72 -0.91
CA GLN A 534 -10.58 12.04 -1.56
C GLN A 534 -11.37 13.10 -0.78
N PHE A 535 -12.37 12.67 -0.01
CA PHE A 535 -13.32 13.54 0.70
C PHE A 535 -12.87 13.90 2.11
N TYR A 536 -11.65 13.52 2.52
CA TYR A 536 -11.14 13.77 3.86
C TYR A 536 -11.23 15.25 4.27
N GLY A 537 -11.85 15.51 5.42
CA GLY A 537 -12.08 16.85 5.97
C GLY A 537 -13.35 17.54 5.46
N GLU A 538 -14.04 17.01 4.44
CA GLU A 538 -15.29 17.61 3.97
C GLU A 538 -16.46 17.33 4.93
N ASN A 539 -17.48 18.18 4.88
CA ASN A 539 -18.74 17.90 5.56
C ASN A 539 -19.56 16.88 4.76
N ALA A 540 -20.04 15.83 5.42
CA ALA A 540 -20.78 14.76 4.76
C ALA A 540 -22.24 15.08 4.41
N LYS A 541 -22.82 16.10 5.04
CA LYS A 541 -24.25 16.40 4.94
C LYS A 541 -24.60 16.92 3.55
N GLY A 542 -25.57 16.27 2.92
CA GLY A 542 -26.14 16.66 1.64
C GLY A 542 -26.28 15.50 0.66
N GLU A 543 -26.47 15.83 -0.61
CA GLU A 543 -26.64 14.85 -1.68
C GLU A 543 -25.28 14.33 -2.16
N TRP A 544 -25.10 13.02 -2.09
CA TRP A 544 -23.99 12.30 -2.70
C TRP A 544 -24.47 11.65 -3.99
N THR A 545 -23.67 11.73 -5.05
CA THR A 545 -24.04 11.20 -6.38
C THR A 545 -23.07 10.13 -6.82
N LEU A 546 -23.56 8.90 -7.01
CA LEU A 546 -22.84 7.84 -7.71
C LEU A 546 -23.05 8.00 -9.21
N ARG A 547 -21.98 7.80 -10.00
CA ARG A 547 -22.04 7.72 -11.46
C ARG A 547 -21.36 6.45 -11.96
N ALA A 548 -21.95 5.81 -12.96
CA ALA A 548 -21.33 4.75 -13.74
C ALA A 548 -21.30 5.17 -15.20
N ILE A 549 -20.11 5.11 -15.82
CA ILE A 549 -19.87 5.58 -17.19
C ILE A 549 -19.28 4.42 -17.98
N ASP A 550 -19.93 4.05 -19.06
CA ASP A 550 -19.37 3.17 -20.08
C ASP A 550 -18.45 4.02 -20.99
N THR A 551 -17.17 3.66 -21.00
CA THR A 551 -16.09 4.37 -21.71
C THR A 551 -15.61 3.64 -22.95
N ASN A 552 -16.37 2.70 -23.50
CA ASN A 552 -15.96 1.99 -24.70
C ASN A 552 -17.15 1.40 -25.48
N GLY A 553 -17.25 1.72 -26.77
CA GLY A 553 -18.25 1.12 -27.65
C GLY A 553 -17.72 -0.07 -28.43
N ASP A 554 -17.93 -0.04 -29.75
CA ASP A 554 -17.52 -1.09 -30.70
C ASP A 554 -15.99 -1.25 -30.85
N GLU A 555 -15.19 -0.36 -30.25
CA GLU A 555 -13.74 -0.47 -30.24
C GLU A 555 -13.30 -1.73 -29.46
N VAL A 556 -12.50 -2.56 -30.13
CA VAL A 556 -11.92 -3.76 -29.53
C VAL A 556 -10.68 -3.36 -28.74
N PHE A 557 -10.88 -3.05 -27.47
CA PHE A 557 -9.82 -3.17 -26.47
C PHE A 557 -9.77 -4.64 -26.00
N SER A 558 -8.61 -5.28 -26.06
CA SER A 558 -8.45 -6.70 -25.76
C SER A 558 -7.30 -6.97 -24.81
N PHE A 559 -7.40 -8.11 -24.12
CA PHE A 559 -6.37 -8.60 -23.22
C PHE A 559 -5.82 -9.94 -23.72
N ILE A 560 -4.68 -10.34 -23.19
CA ILE A 560 -4.09 -11.66 -23.38
C ILE A 560 -3.87 -12.34 -22.04
N ALA A 561 -4.05 -13.66 -22.02
CA ALA A 561 -3.62 -14.55 -20.95
C ALA A 561 -2.24 -15.11 -21.30
N TYR A 562 -1.24 -14.79 -20.50
CA TYR A 562 0.14 -15.19 -20.69
C TYR A 562 0.55 -16.20 -19.61
N PHE A 563 0.86 -17.41 -20.03
CA PHE A 563 1.40 -18.46 -19.16
C PHE A 563 2.93 -18.53 -19.29
N ASN A 564 3.43 -18.45 -20.52
CA ASN A 564 4.86 -18.37 -20.87
C ASN A 564 5.01 -17.92 -22.33
N SER A 565 6.25 -17.80 -22.80
CA SER A 565 6.60 -17.36 -24.16
C SER A 565 6.01 -18.23 -25.28
N SER A 566 5.56 -19.45 -24.98
CA SER A 566 4.96 -20.38 -25.95
C SER A 566 3.46 -20.59 -25.74
N ALA A 567 2.86 -19.97 -24.73
CA ALA A 567 1.47 -20.13 -24.34
C ALA A 567 0.85 -18.76 -24.02
N ILE A 568 0.41 -18.09 -25.08
CA ILE A 568 -0.25 -16.78 -25.06
C ILE A 568 -1.59 -16.95 -25.76
N TYR A 569 -2.67 -16.56 -25.08
CA TYR A 569 -4.04 -16.71 -25.57
C TYR A 569 -4.77 -15.38 -25.52
N ASP A 570 -5.50 -15.05 -26.59
CA ASP A 570 -6.38 -13.88 -26.59
C ASP A 570 -7.53 -14.08 -25.59
N VAL A 571 -7.89 -13.01 -24.91
CA VAL A 571 -9.06 -12.93 -24.02
C VAL A 571 -10.07 -12.00 -24.68
N PRO A 572 -10.97 -12.54 -25.54
CA PRO A 572 -11.91 -11.71 -26.28
C PRO A 572 -12.95 -11.10 -25.34
N MET A 573 -13.16 -9.79 -25.43
CA MET A 573 -14.20 -9.06 -24.70
C MET A 573 -15.12 -8.34 -25.69
N ALA A 574 -16.22 -8.99 -26.05
CA ALA A 574 -17.21 -8.37 -26.93
C ALA A 574 -17.89 -7.17 -26.24
N ASN A 575 -18.17 -6.12 -27.00
CA ASN A 575 -18.93 -4.97 -26.50
C ASN A 575 -20.29 -5.39 -25.92
N ASN A 576 -20.78 -4.66 -24.92
CA ASN A 576 -22.09 -4.86 -24.33
C ASN A 576 -23.20 -4.58 -25.33
N ALA A 577 -23.96 -5.62 -25.68
CA ALA A 577 -25.10 -5.50 -26.60
C ALA A 577 -26.32 -4.76 -26.01
N LYS A 578 -26.32 -4.50 -24.71
CA LYS A 578 -27.38 -3.79 -23.99
C LYS A 578 -26.75 -2.77 -23.03
N PRO A 579 -27.43 -1.65 -22.74
CA PRO A 579 -27.03 -0.75 -21.67
C PRO A 579 -26.87 -1.49 -20.34
N GLY A 580 -25.88 -1.11 -19.55
CA GLY A 580 -25.78 -1.56 -18.16
C GLY A 580 -26.91 -1.00 -17.31
N VAL A 581 -27.02 -1.52 -16.09
CA VAL A 581 -28.05 -1.09 -15.12
C VAL A 581 -27.46 -1.08 -13.72
N ILE A 582 -27.34 0.10 -13.10
CA ILE A 582 -27.13 0.19 -11.64
C ILE A 582 -28.39 -0.35 -10.99
N LYS A 583 -28.28 -1.43 -10.22
CA LYS A 583 -29.41 -2.08 -9.56
C LYS A 583 -29.60 -1.55 -8.15
N ASN A 584 -28.50 -1.41 -7.43
CA ASN A 584 -28.48 -0.94 -6.06
C ASN A 584 -27.10 -0.38 -5.73
N TRP A 585 -27.06 0.61 -4.85
CA TRP A 585 -25.82 0.99 -4.19
C TRP A 585 -26.09 1.50 -2.78
N SER A 586 -25.08 1.32 -1.93
CA SER A 586 -25.07 1.85 -0.57
C SER A 586 -23.79 2.63 -0.30
N MET A 587 -23.85 3.54 0.64
CA MET A 587 -22.67 4.24 1.15
C MET A 587 -22.65 4.28 2.68
N ARG A 588 -21.43 4.32 3.22
CA ARG A 588 -21.14 4.46 4.64
C ARG A 588 -19.99 5.42 4.82
N ILE A 589 -20.08 6.29 5.82
CA ILE A 589 -19.07 7.30 6.11
C ILE A 589 -18.39 6.97 7.44
N PHE A 590 -17.07 7.05 7.42
CA PHE A 590 -16.21 7.08 8.60
C PHE A 590 -15.80 8.53 8.80
N GLY A 591 -15.97 9.05 10.01
CA GLY A 591 -15.75 10.46 10.29
C GLY A 591 -15.79 10.77 11.77
N HIS A 592 -16.04 12.05 12.10
CA HIS A 592 -16.17 12.54 13.46
C HIS A 592 -16.95 13.85 13.56
#